data_AF-A0A6G3MEB1-F1
#
_entry.id   AF-A0A6G3MEB1-F1
#
_cell.length_a   1.000
_cell.length_b   1.000
_cell.length_c   1.000
_cell.angle_alpha   90.00
_cell.angle_beta   90.00
_cell.angle_gamma   90.00
#
_symmetry.space_group_name_H-M   'P 1'
#
loop_
_entity.id
_entity.type
_entity.pdbx_description
1 polymer ?
#
loop_
_entity_poly.entity_id
_entity_poly.type
_entity_poly.pdbx_seq_one_letter_code
_entity_poly.pdbx_strand_id
1 'polypeptide(L)'
;NKMEILPMSQMPYYVDIGVNLNDDMFKGIYHGKKIHDEDLEGVIERASSFNVKYMINLNGNLSESINNILLLQKYSNIFHTVGVHPTRCMELEVDGGFDYIEKLIDLIKCHQPQIIAIGEIGLG
;
A
#
# COMPACT_ATOMS: atom_id res chain seq x y z
N ASN A 1 33.83 1.16 9.73
CA ASN A 1 32.98 2.12 10.46
C ASN A 1 31.74 1.38 10.94
N LYS A 2 31.64 1.01 12.22
CA LYS A 2 30.39 0.46 12.76
C LYS A 2 29.48 1.66 13.03
N MET A 3 28.40 1.83 12.27
CA MET A 3 27.32 2.73 12.69
C MET A 3 26.80 2.21 14.03
N GLU A 4 26.92 3.02 15.09
CA GLU A 4 26.20 2.76 16.32
C GLU A 4 24.70 2.96 16.05
N ILE A 5 23.92 1.91 16.23
CA ILE A 5 22.46 1.98 16.12
C ILE A 5 21.96 2.69 17.38
N LEU A 6 21.32 3.85 17.21
CA LEU A 6 20.71 4.58 18.31
C LEU A 6 19.61 3.72 18.96
N PRO A 7 19.42 3.80 20.30
CA PRO A 7 18.27 3.17 20.93
C PRO A 7 16.97 3.74 20.36
N MET A 8 15.92 2.93 20.27
CA MET A 8 14.65 3.30 19.59
C MET A 8 13.99 4.57 20.16
N SER A 9 14.18 4.86 21.44
CA SER A 9 13.71 6.10 22.09
C SER A 9 14.40 7.38 21.60
N GLN A 10 15.57 7.25 20.97
CA GLN A 10 16.36 8.35 20.41
C GLN A 10 16.33 8.37 18.87
N MET A 11 15.77 7.35 18.23
CA MET A 11 15.58 7.33 16.79
C MET A 11 14.43 8.27 16.41
N PRO A 12 14.56 9.10 15.36
CA PRO A 12 13.39 9.73 14.76
C PRO A 12 12.43 8.64 14.28
N TYR A 13 11.12 8.90 14.35
CA TYR A 13 10.16 8.00 13.73
C TYR A 13 9.96 8.41 12.27
N TYR A 14 9.64 7.43 11.43
CA TYR A 14 9.39 7.64 10.01
C TYR A 14 7.95 7.31 9.67
N VAL A 15 7.45 7.98 8.64
CA VAL A 15 6.22 7.64 7.94
C VAL A 15 6.60 7.38 6.50
N ASP A 16 6.43 6.15 6.04
CA ASP A 16 6.62 5.82 4.64
C ASP A 16 5.31 6.11 3.89
N ILE A 17 5.30 7.15 3.08
CA ILE A 17 4.08 7.63 2.43
C ILE A 17 3.78 6.92 1.10
N GLY A 18 4.64 5.98 0.67
CA GLY A 18 4.50 5.36 -0.64
C GLY A 18 5.12 3.97 -0.69
N VAL A 19 4.44 3.00 -0.08
CA VAL A 19 4.82 1.58 -0.17
C VAL A 19 3.87 0.82 -1.09
N ASN A 20 4.37 -0.20 -1.78
CA ASN A 20 3.58 -1.08 -2.66
C ASN A 20 3.53 -2.50 -2.08
N LEU A 21 2.90 -2.67 -0.92
CA LEU A 21 2.92 -3.93 -0.16
C LEU A 21 2.22 -5.11 -0.86
N ASN A 22 1.57 -4.83 -1.99
CA ASN A 22 0.81 -5.80 -2.77
C ASN A 22 1.66 -6.40 -3.89
N ASP A 23 2.88 -5.87 -4.08
CA ASP A 23 3.81 -6.36 -5.09
C ASP A 23 4.06 -7.86 -4.87
N ASP A 24 4.03 -8.60 -5.98
CA ASP A 24 4.28 -10.03 -6.01
C ASP A 24 5.67 -10.40 -5.49
N MET A 25 6.62 -9.46 -5.47
CA MET A 25 7.92 -9.61 -4.83
C MET A 25 7.81 -9.98 -3.35
N PHE A 26 6.84 -9.44 -2.60
CA PHE A 26 6.63 -9.79 -1.18
C PHE A 26 5.99 -11.16 -0.98
N LYS A 27 5.36 -11.69 -2.04
CA LYS A 27 4.94 -13.10 -2.15
C LYS A 27 6.06 -13.97 -2.70
N GLY A 28 7.26 -13.43 -2.89
CA GLY A 28 8.41 -14.10 -3.48
C GLY A 28 8.24 -14.50 -4.94
N ILE A 29 7.37 -13.82 -5.68
CA ILE A 29 7.11 -14.06 -7.10
C ILE A 29 7.77 -12.95 -7.92
N TYR A 30 8.66 -13.34 -8.83
CA TYR A 30 9.39 -12.43 -9.71
C TYR A 30 9.13 -12.86 -11.16
N HIS A 31 8.57 -11.95 -11.95
CA HIS A 31 8.18 -12.24 -13.35
C HIS A 31 7.39 -13.55 -13.49
N GLY A 32 6.44 -13.79 -12.57
CA GLY A 32 5.58 -14.98 -12.55
C GLY A 32 6.24 -16.27 -12.02
N LYS A 33 7.49 -16.22 -11.55
CA LYS A 33 8.19 -17.38 -10.97
C LYS A 33 8.33 -17.23 -9.46
N LYS A 34 7.99 -18.28 -8.70
CA LYS A 34 8.22 -18.35 -7.25
C LYS A 34 9.72 -18.57 -6.99
N ILE A 35 10.36 -17.61 -6.34
CA ILE A 35 11.80 -17.60 -6.02
C ILE A 35 12.03 -17.85 -4.52
N HIS A 36 11.15 -17.33 -3.65
CA HIS A 36 11.21 -17.55 -2.21
C HIS A 36 9.81 -17.58 -1.59
N ASP A 37 9.71 -17.98 -0.32
CA ASP A 37 8.46 -17.95 0.44
C ASP A 37 7.97 -16.52 0.67
N GLU A 38 6.68 -16.36 0.99
CA GLU A 38 6.13 -15.04 1.31
C GLU A 38 6.82 -14.48 2.57
N ASP A 39 7.27 -13.23 2.51
CA ASP A 39 8.08 -12.62 3.56
C ASP A 39 7.61 -11.21 3.96
N LEU A 40 6.40 -10.80 3.53
CA LEU A 40 5.80 -9.49 3.83
C LEU A 40 5.79 -9.16 5.32
N GLU A 41 5.41 -10.11 6.18
CA GLU A 41 5.41 -9.92 7.64
C GLU A 41 6.81 -9.54 8.14
N GLY A 42 7.84 -10.27 7.68
CA GLY A 42 9.22 -9.98 8.03
C GLY A 42 9.70 -8.64 7.49
N VAL A 43 9.20 -8.18 6.34
CA VAL A 43 9.49 -6.83 5.81
C VAL A 43 8.92 -5.77 6.73
N ILE A 44 7.67 -5.92 7.18
CA ILE A 44 6.99 -4.98 8.08
C ILE A 44 7.67 -4.96 9.45
N GLU A 45 8.03 -6.12 10.00
CA GLU A 45 8.78 -6.22 11.27
C GLU A 45 10.13 -5.52 11.17
N ARG A 46 10.86 -5.71 10.07
CA ARG A 46 12.12 -5.01 9.82
C ARG A 46 11.91 -3.50 9.78
N ALA A 47 10.90 -3.00 9.07
CA ALA A 47 10.62 -1.57 9.03
C ALA A 47 10.29 -1.00 10.43
N SER A 48 9.50 -1.73 11.22
CA SER A 48 9.19 -1.37 12.60
C SER A 48 10.46 -1.30 13.47
N SER A 49 11.41 -2.22 13.28
CA SER A 49 12.69 -2.21 14.02
C SER A 49 13.58 -0.98 13.73
N PHE A 50 13.34 -0.29 12.61
CA PHE A 50 13.98 0.98 12.24
C PHE A 50 13.08 2.21 12.49
N ASN A 51 12.06 2.06 13.35
CA ASN A 51 11.14 3.12 13.76
C ASN A 51 10.29 3.70 12.62
N VAL A 52 10.01 2.92 11.56
CA VAL A 52 8.93 3.23 10.62
C VAL A 52 7.62 2.96 11.35
N LYS A 53 6.98 4.04 11.80
CA LYS A 53 5.77 3.95 12.61
C LYS A 53 4.53 3.71 11.77
N TYR A 54 4.42 4.41 10.65
CA TYR A 54 3.26 4.36 9.78
C TYR A 54 3.69 4.15 8.33
N MET A 55 2.85 3.45 7.58
CA MET A 55 3.01 3.26 6.15
C MET A 55 1.74 3.63 5.42
N ILE A 56 1.86 4.13 4.19
CA ILE A 56 0.74 4.36 3.28
C ILE A 56 0.95 3.47 2.06
N ASN A 57 0.14 2.40 1.99
CA ASN A 57 0.13 1.48 0.87
C ASN A 57 -0.62 2.08 -0.31
N LEU A 58 0.05 2.20 -1.44
CA LEU A 58 -0.50 2.79 -2.65
C LEU A 58 -1.35 1.76 -3.39
N ASN A 59 -2.51 2.19 -3.85
CA ASN A 59 -3.38 1.44 -4.75
C ASN A 59 -3.54 2.23 -6.04
N GLY A 60 -3.29 1.59 -7.18
CA GLY A 60 -3.31 2.21 -8.50
C GLY A 60 -4.55 1.91 -9.33
N ASN A 61 -5.46 1.06 -8.87
CA ASN A 61 -6.76 0.84 -9.49
C ASN A 61 -7.80 0.26 -8.50
N LEU A 62 -9.03 0.06 -8.98
CA LEU A 62 -10.13 -0.48 -8.17
C LEU A 62 -9.85 -1.91 -7.71
N SER A 63 -9.29 -2.77 -8.57
CA SER A 63 -9.01 -4.16 -8.18
C SER A 63 -7.98 -4.23 -7.06
N GLU A 64 -6.90 -3.46 -7.14
CA GLU A 64 -5.91 -3.35 -6.07
C GLU A 64 -6.57 -2.80 -4.80
N SER A 65 -7.34 -1.73 -4.91
CA SER A 65 -8.05 -1.13 -3.78
C SER A 65 -8.94 -2.14 -3.04
N ILE A 66 -9.64 -3.02 -3.77
CA ILE A 66 -10.49 -4.09 -3.19
C ILE A 66 -9.63 -5.21 -2.58
N ASN A 67 -8.63 -5.70 -3.32
CA ASN A 67 -7.81 -6.83 -2.89
C ASN A 67 -7.07 -6.54 -1.56
N ASN A 68 -6.81 -5.27 -1.30
CA ASN A 68 -6.03 -4.84 -0.13
C ASN A 68 -6.89 -4.56 1.11
N ILE A 69 -8.20 -4.83 1.06
CA ILE A 69 -9.08 -4.71 2.22
C ILE A 69 -8.62 -5.60 3.37
N LEU A 70 -8.08 -6.78 3.08
CA LEU A 70 -7.54 -7.67 4.12
C LEU A 70 -6.30 -7.07 4.80
N LEU A 71 -5.45 -6.37 4.03
CA LEU A 71 -4.30 -5.65 4.59
C LEU A 71 -4.76 -4.50 5.50
N LEU A 72 -5.79 -3.74 5.11
CA LEU A 72 -6.39 -2.64 5.90
C LEU A 72 -6.76 -3.11 7.32
N GLN A 73 -7.26 -4.34 7.43
CA GLN A 73 -7.74 -4.90 8.68
C GLN A 73 -6.64 -5.56 9.50
N LYS A 74 -5.56 -6.02 8.86
CA LYS A 74 -4.49 -6.78 9.52
C LYS A 74 -3.55 -5.89 10.32
N TYR A 75 -3.20 -4.71 9.80
CA TYR A 75 -2.19 -3.84 10.42
C TYR A 75 -2.76 -2.46 10.75
N SER A 76 -2.85 -2.13 12.04
CA SER A 76 -3.43 -0.86 12.50
C SER A 76 -2.59 0.38 12.16
N ASN A 77 -1.33 0.20 11.77
CA ASN A 77 -0.39 1.27 11.45
C ASN A 77 -0.10 1.39 9.94
N ILE A 78 -0.84 0.66 9.10
CA ILE A 78 -0.77 0.75 7.65
C ILE A 78 -2.07 1.35 7.15
N PHE A 79 -1.94 2.47 6.47
CA PHE A 79 -3.03 3.19 5.81
C PHE A 79 -2.92 3.01 4.31
N HIS A 80 -3.97 3.38 3.58
CA HIS A 80 -4.00 3.16 2.14
C HIS A 80 -4.52 4.38 1.39
N THR A 81 -4.17 4.43 0.12
CA THR A 81 -4.78 5.34 -0.85
C THR A 81 -5.88 4.64 -1.63
N VAL A 82 -6.81 5.37 -2.23
CA VAL A 82 -7.71 4.84 -3.26
C VAL A 82 -7.73 5.79 -4.45
N GLY A 83 -7.53 5.26 -5.65
CA GLY A 83 -7.37 6.07 -6.85
C GLY A 83 -7.11 5.22 -8.09
N VAL A 84 -6.86 5.90 -9.21
CA VAL A 84 -6.52 5.29 -10.49
C VAL A 84 -5.23 5.90 -11.00
N HIS A 85 -4.20 5.08 -11.07
CA HIS A 85 -2.88 5.45 -11.56
C HIS A 85 -2.97 5.83 -13.04
N PRO A 86 -2.17 6.79 -13.53
CA PRO A 86 -2.31 7.31 -14.90
C PRO A 86 -2.19 6.24 -15.99
N THR A 87 -1.40 5.20 -15.76
CA THR A 87 -1.24 4.06 -16.68
C THR A 87 -2.41 3.06 -16.65
N ARG A 88 -3.35 3.22 -15.71
CA ARG A 88 -4.53 2.37 -15.52
C ARG A 88 -5.84 3.09 -15.85
N CYS A 89 -5.80 4.36 -16.26
CA CYS A 89 -7.00 5.15 -16.55
C CYS A 89 -7.90 4.56 -17.66
N MET A 90 -7.39 3.70 -18.55
CA MET A 90 -8.22 3.00 -19.53
C MET A 90 -9.27 2.09 -18.89
N GLU A 91 -9.04 1.60 -17.67
CA GLU A 91 -10.03 0.83 -16.91
C GLU A 91 -11.30 1.65 -16.64
N LEU A 92 -11.19 2.99 -16.49
CA LEU A 92 -12.35 3.85 -16.33
C LEU A 92 -13.26 3.78 -17.54
N GLU A 93 -12.71 3.73 -18.76
CA GLU A 93 -13.54 3.67 -19.97
C GLU A 93 -14.14 2.28 -20.19
N VAL A 94 -13.36 1.23 -19.94
CA VAL A 94 -13.73 -0.15 -20.26
C VAL A 94 -14.63 -0.79 -19.19
N ASP A 95 -14.41 -0.46 -17.91
CA ASP A 95 -15.00 -1.18 -16.77
C ASP A 95 -16.17 -0.44 -16.09
N GLY A 96 -16.69 0.63 -16.71
CA GLY A 96 -17.99 1.21 -16.35
C GLY A 96 -18.06 2.72 -16.13
N GLY A 97 -17.02 3.50 -16.47
CA GLY A 97 -17.05 4.95 -16.40
C GLY A 97 -17.36 5.47 -15.01
N PHE A 98 -18.48 6.16 -14.87
CA PHE A 98 -18.97 6.66 -13.58
C PHE A 98 -19.23 5.56 -12.56
N ASP A 99 -19.68 4.37 -12.97
CA ASP A 99 -19.92 3.26 -12.04
C ASP A 99 -18.61 2.77 -11.39
N TYR A 100 -17.49 2.90 -12.10
CA TYR A 100 -16.16 2.60 -11.55
C TYR A 100 -15.78 3.61 -10.46
N ILE A 101 -16.05 4.90 -10.70
CA ILE A 101 -15.78 5.99 -9.75
C ILE A 101 -16.64 5.83 -8.49
N GLU A 102 -17.93 5.52 -8.64
CA GLU A 102 -18.82 5.29 -7.48
C GLU A 102 -18.32 4.15 -6.59
N LYS A 103 -17.78 3.06 -7.17
CA LYS A 103 -17.17 1.97 -6.39
C LYS A 103 -15.95 2.42 -5.59
N LEU A 104 -15.10 3.29 -6.16
CA LEU A 104 -13.97 3.87 -5.43
C LEU A 104 -14.46 4.75 -4.27
N ILE A 105 -15.50 5.56 -4.51
CA ILE A 105 -16.12 6.41 -3.48
C ILE A 105 -16.69 5.54 -2.35
N ASP A 106 -17.37 4.45 -2.68
CA ASP A 106 -17.94 3.53 -1.69
C ASP A 106 -16.84 2.87 -0.85
N LEU A 107 -15.74 2.43 -1.46
CA LEU A 107 -14.58 1.93 -0.73
C LEU A 107 -14.05 2.95 0.29
N ILE A 108 -13.88 4.21 -0.13
CA ILE A 108 -13.42 5.29 0.74
C ILE A 108 -14.35 5.45 1.94
N LYS A 109 -15.68 5.43 1.72
CA LYS A 109 -16.67 5.59 2.79
C LYS A 109 -16.69 4.38 3.74
N CYS A 110 -16.61 3.17 3.21
CA CYS A 110 -16.72 1.93 3.99
C CYS A 110 -15.49 1.61 4.83
N HIS A 111 -14.31 2.12 4.46
CA HIS A 111 -13.04 1.77 5.11
C HIS A 111 -12.31 2.98 5.72
N GLN A 112 -13.06 3.98 6.19
CA GLN A 112 -12.53 4.96 7.14
C GLN A 112 -12.27 4.31 8.51
N PRO A 113 -11.20 4.71 9.24
CA PRO A 113 -10.23 5.76 8.89
C PRO A 113 -8.98 5.24 8.15
N GLN A 114 -8.96 4.00 7.66
CA GLN A 114 -7.77 3.38 7.09
C GLN A 114 -7.42 3.92 5.68
N ILE A 115 -8.40 4.43 4.93
CA ILE A 115 -8.17 5.15 3.68
C ILE A 115 -8.02 6.65 3.96
N ILE A 116 -6.81 7.18 3.77
CA ILE A 116 -6.46 8.54 4.20
C ILE A 116 -6.12 9.50 3.04
N ALA A 117 -6.03 8.98 1.82
CA ALA A 117 -5.71 9.79 0.65
C ALA A 117 -6.37 9.26 -0.63
N ILE A 118 -6.61 10.17 -1.56
CA ILE A 118 -6.99 9.84 -2.93
C ILE A 118 -5.70 9.76 -3.76
N GLY A 119 -5.42 8.58 -4.31
CA GLY A 119 -4.17 8.27 -4.98
C GLY A 119 -4.02 6.77 -5.20
N GLU A 120 -3.05 6.30 -5.98
CA GLU A 120 -2.10 7.12 -6.74
C GLU A 120 -2.78 7.72 -7.98
N ILE A 121 -2.68 9.03 -8.16
CA ILE A 121 -3.24 9.78 -9.30
C ILE A 121 -2.21 10.78 -9.79
N GLY A 122 -2.27 11.17 -11.06
CA GLY A 122 -1.36 12.17 -11.61
C GLY A 122 -1.26 12.13 -13.13
N LEU A 123 -0.12 12.57 -13.64
CA LEU A 123 0.33 12.45 -15.03
C LEU A 123 1.86 12.39 -15.01
N GLY A 124 2.46 11.65 -15.95
CA GLY A 124 3.91 11.49 -16.10
C GLY A 124 4.35 11.70 -17.54
#